data_AF-A0A7X5CBP5-F1
#
_entry.id   AF-A0A7X5CBP5-F1
#
_cell.length_a   1.000
_cell.length_b   1.000
_cell.length_c   1.000
_cell.angle_alpha   90.00
_cell.angle_beta   90.00
_cell.angle_gamma   90.00
#
_symmetry.space_group_name_H-M   'P 1'
#
loop_
_entity.id
_entity.type
_entity.pdbx_description
1 polymer ?
#
loop_
_entity_poly.entity_id
_entity_poly.type
_entity_poly.pdbx_seq_one_letter_code
_entity_poly.pdbx_strand_id
1 'polypeptide(L)'
;CRACRKNGTPYMEKSPVPHPPVMHSLASASTIALLIHQKFELGIPLYRQEKEWEALGLSLSRATMSNWLLCVCRDWLSHVAGRLGQELLKQKYLHIDETHVQVLKEPGRKNTSDSYMWVYCSVRDCKRPVRYFEYQPGRGGKYPEAFLKGYTGYIHTDAYSGYNGVKGVTRCLCYTHLRRAFVDALPKDIHGAEASKPAEAILRLNKLFEIEKELECLPPEQKKKERIGLEKPLLEAFWSWAERNSAGELPKSKLHTAFQYALNNRQEFFNYLE
;
A
#
# COMPACT_ATOMS: atom_id res chain seq x y z
N CYS A 1 -6.30 -54.01 7.67
CA CYS A 1 -6.12 -53.73 6.22
C CYS A 1 -7.49 -53.63 5.53
N ARG A 2 -7.57 -53.26 4.24
CA ARG A 2 -8.86 -53.08 3.52
C ARG A 2 -9.73 -54.35 3.48
N ALA A 3 -9.12 -55.54 3.48
CA ALA A 3 -9.84 -56.81 3.50
C ALA A 3 -10.50 -57.08 4.86
N CYS A 4 -9.79 -56.86 5.98
CA CYS A 4 -10.36 -56.98 7.32
C CYS A 4 -11.59 -56.08 7.53
N ARG A 5 -11.51 -54.84 7.04
CA ARG A 5 -12.61 -53.86 7.10
C ARG A 5 -13.87 -54.33 6.36
N LYS A 6 -13.71 -55.05 5.23
CA LYS A 6 -14.85 -55.61 4.46
C LYS A 6 -15.47 -56.84 5.13
N ASN A 7 -14.67 -57.62 5.85
CA ASN A 7 -15.09 -58.92 6.41
C ASN A 7 -15.50 -58.83 7.89
N GLY A 8 -15.67 -57.61 8.44
CA GLY A 8 -16.11 -57.41 9.82
C GLY A 8 -15.11 -57.85 10.90
N THR A 9 -13.85 -58.06 10.55
CA THR A 9 -12.81 -58.45 11.51
C THR A 9 -12.11 -57.21 12.10
N PRO A 10 -11.58 -57.29 13.34
CA PRO A 10 -10.86 -56.18 13.96
C PRO A 10 -9.77 -55.63 13.05
N TYR A 11 -9.74 -54.31 12.87
CA TYR A 11 -8.78 -53.63 12.00
C TYR A 11 -8.27 -52.34 12.66
N MET A 12 -7.03 -51.96 12.33
CA MET A 12 -6.51 -50.64 12.68
C MET A 12 -7.09 -49.60 11.71
N GLU A 13 -7.89 -48.68 12.23
CA GLU A 13 -8.36 -47.50 11.52
C GLU A 13 -7.38 -46.35 11.75
N LYS A 14 -6.87 -45.75 10.67
CA LYS A 14 -6.09 -44.52 10.80
C LYS A 14 -7.04 -43.38 11.09
N SER A 15 -6.71 -42.55 12.08
CA SER A 15 -7.38 -41.27 12.30
C SER A 15 -7.37 -40.46 11.00
N PRO A 16 -8.46 -39.72 10.69
CA PRO A 16 -8.47 -38.83 9.54
C PRO A 16 -7.34 -37.81 9.68
N VAL A 17 -6.42 -37.83 8.71
CA VAL A 17 -5.33 -36.86 8.63
C VAL A 17 -5.86 -35.66 7.83
N PRO A 18 -5.64 -34.41 8.30
CA PRO A 18 -6.00 -33.23 7.50
C PRO A 18 -5.36 -33.30 6.11
N HIS A 19 -6.05 -32.76 5.11
CA HIS A 19 -5.48 -32.69 3.77
C HIS A 19 -4.20 -31.85 3.81
N PRO A 20 -3.09 -32.36 3.27
CA PRO A 20 -1.85 -31.60 3.27
C PRO A 20 -2.00 -30.40 2.32
N PRO A 21 -1.35 -29.27 2.64
CA PRO A 21 -1.40 -28.07 1.80
C PRO A 21 -0.75 -28.29 0.42
N VAL A 22 0.21 -29.22 0.32
CA VAL A 22 0.86 -29.65 -0.92
C VAL A 22 0.89 -31.17 -0.96
N MET A 23 0.23 -31.76 -1.95
CA MET A 23 0.17 -33.22 -2.12
C MET A 23 1.55 -33.81 -2.44
N HIS A 24 1.83 -35.02 -1.94
CA HIS A 24 3.08 -35.75 -2.17
C HIS A 24 4.35 -34.97 -1.78
N SER A 25 4.26 -34.14 -0.74
CA SER A 25 5.34 -33.29 -0.25
C SER A 25 5.58 -33.49 1.25
N LEU A 26 6.79 -33.15 1.72
CA LEU A 26 7.13 -33.05 3.15
C LEU A 26 6.49 -31.83 3.84
N ALA A 27 5.83 -30.96 3.07
CA ALA A 27 5.30 -29.70 3.55
C ALA A 27 4.06 -29.88 4.44
N SER A 28 4.23 -29.62 5.74
CA SER A 28 3.11 -29.43 6.66
C SER A 28 2.59 -27.99 6.60
N ALA A 29 1.38 -27.74 7.09
CA ALA A 29 0.83 -26.39 7.23
C ALA A 29 1.76 -25.48 8.06
N SER A 30 2.34 -25.99 9.15
CA SER A 30 3.26 -25.25 10.01
C SER A 30 4.56 -24.91 9.31
N THR A 31 5.13 -25.84 8.54
CA THR A 31 6.37 -25.61 7.77
C THR A 31 6.17 -24.52 6.73
N ILE A 32 5.02 -24.53 6.04
CA ILE A 32 4.68 -23.51 5.04
C ILE A 32 4.44 -22.16 5.71
N ALA A 33 3.73 -22.13 6.84
CA ALA A 33 3.50 -20.90 7.58
C ALA A 33 4.82 -20.25 8.03
N LEU A 34 5.76 -21.06 8.54
CA LEU A 34 7.11 -20.59 8.90
C LEU A 34 7.86 -20.03 7.69
N LEU A 35 7.86 -20.76 6.57
CA LEU A 35 8.47 -20.34 5.30
C LEU A 35 7.91 -18.99 4.80
N ILE A 36 6.58 -18.82 4.85
CA ILE A 36 5.91 -17.57 4.48
C ILE A 36 6.31 -16.44 5.43
N HIS A 37 6.26 -16.67 6.74
CA HIS A 37 6.62 -15.68 7.76
C HIS A 37 8.07 -15.21 7.59
N GLN A 38 9.03 -16.15 7.54
CA GLN A 38 10.44 -15.80 7.34
C GLN A 38 10.65 -15.04 6.03
N LYS A 39 10.00 -15.45 4.93
CA LYS A 39 10.21 -14.85 3.62
C LYS A 39 9.62 -13.45 3.50
N PHE A 40 8.37 -13.28 3.90
CA PHE A 40 7.59 -12.08 3.59
C PHE A 40 7.53 -11.10 4.77
N GLU A 41 7.43 -11.59 6.01
CA GLU A 41 7.42 -10.73 7.19
C GLU A 41 8.85 -10.32 7.59
N LEU A 42 9.76 -11.30 7.65
CA LEU A 42 11.15 -11.07 8.10
C LEU A 42 12.12 -10.76 6.94
N GLY A 43 11.67 -10.84 5.69
CA GLY A 43 12.50 -10.55 4.52
C GLY A 43 13.66 -11.52 4.29
N ILE A 44 13.60 -12.74 4.83
CA ILE A 44 14.66 -13.75 4.68
C ILE A 44 14.51 -14.46 3.32
N PRO A 45 15.44 -14.24 2.36
CA PRO A 45 15.35 -14.87 1.05
C PRO A 45 15.53 -16.39 1.13
N LEU A 46 14.94 -17.12 0.18
CA LEU A 46 14.92 -18.59 0.18
C LEU A 46 16.32 -19.24 0.20
N TYR A 47 17.35 -18.58 -0.32
CA TYR A 47 18.72 -19.11 -0.26
C TYR A 47 19.32 -19.07 1.15
N ARG A 48 18.86 -18.16 2.01
CA ARG A 48 19.27 -18.13 3.43
C ARG A 48 18.50 -19.19 4.21
N GLN A 49 17.21 -19.35 3.92
CA GLN A 49 16.41 -20.41 4.53
C GLN A 49 16.91 -21.81 4.13
N GLU A 50 17.36 -22.00 2.88
CA GLU A 50 17.97 -23.26 2.42
C GLU A 50 19.15 -23.67 3.31
N LYS A 51 20.03 -22.71 3.67
CA LYS A 51 21.14 -22.95 4.60
C LYS A 51 20.68 -23.24 6.03
N GLU A 52 19.61 -22.60 6.48
CA GLU A 52 19.03 -22.84 7.81
C GLU A 52 18.49 -24.26 7.92
N TRP A 53 17.75 -24.73 6.91
CA TRP A 53 17.27 -26.11 6.85
C TRP A 53 18.41 -27.12 6.79
N GLU A 54 19.45 -26.82 6.01
CA GLU A 54 20.66 -27.66 5.93
C GLU A 54 21.37 -27.77 7.29
N ALA A 55 21.48 -26.66 8.04
CA ALA A 55 22.03 -26.65 9.39
C ALA A 55 21.19 -27.47 10.39
N LEU A 56 19.88 -27.59 10.17
CA LEU A 56 18.97 -28.47 10.92
C LEU A 56 19.02 -29.93 10.46
N GLY A 57 19.87 -30.27 9.49
CA GLY A 57 20.04 -31.62 8.95
C GLY A 57 19.04 -32.00 7.86
N LEU A 58 18.28 -31.05 7.31
CA LEU A 58 17.32 -31.29 6.24
C LEU A 58 17.75 -30.60 4.94
N SER A 59 18.06 -31.39 3.92
CA SER A 59 18.33 -30.84 2.58
C SER A 59 17.01 -30.41 1.93
N LEU A 60 16.70 -29.12 1.99
CA LEU A 60 15.49 -28.53 1.39
C LEU A 60 15.86 -27.45 0.38
N SER A 61 15.71 -27.76 -0.91
CA SER A 61 16.16 -26.86 -1.97
C SER A 61 15.27 -25.61 -2.12
N ARG A 62 15.88 -24.51 -2.58
CA ARG A 62 15.18 -23.28 -2.98
C ARG A 62 14.02 -23.53 -3.95
N ALA A 63 14.22 -24.42 -4.92
CA ALA A 63 13.20 -24.74 -5.92
C ALA A 63 11.99 -25.39 -5.26
N THR A 64 12.21 -26.30 -4.30
CA THR A 64 11.15 -26.96 -3.54
C THR A 64 10.36 -25.96 -2.72
N MET A 65 11.04 -25.11 -1.93
CA MET A 65 10.39 -24.05 -1.16
C MET A 65 9.61 -23.07 -2.04
N SER A 66 10.20 -22.67 -3.17
CA SER A 66 9.51 -21.78 -4.13
C SER A 66 8.25 -22.45 -4.69
N ASN A 67 8.32 -23.73 -5.03
CA ASN A 67 7.15 -24.48 -5.51
C ASN A 67 6.06 -24.60 -4.44
N TRP A 68 6.44 -24.83 -3.17
CA TRP A 68 5.48 -24.85 -2.07
C TRP A 68 4.72 -23.53 -1.93
N LEU A 69 5.45 -22.40 -1.99
CA LEU A 69 4.83 -21.07 -1.93
C LEU A 69 3.87 -20.83 -3.10
N LEU A 70 4.25 -21.24 -4.32
CA LEU A 70 3.40 -21.09 -5.50
C LEU A 70 2.14 -21.96 -5.42
N CYS A 71 2.28 -23.24 -5.03
CA CYS A 71 1.15 -24.15 -4.88
C CYS A 71 0.18 -23.64 -3.82
N VAL A 72 0.68 -23.22 -2.66
CA VAL A 72 -0.17 -22.74 -1.58
C VAL A 72 -0.84 -21.42 -1.91
N CYS A 73 -0.13 -20.52 -2.60
CA CYS A 73 -0.71 -19.29 -3.10
C CYS A 73 -1.87 -19.60 -4.07
N ARG A 74 -1.63 -20.46 -5.07
CA ARG A 74 -2.64 -20.84 -6.07
C ARG A 74 -3.86 -21.49 -5.43
N ASP A 75 -3.66 -22.53 -4.63
CA ASP A 75 -4.73 -23.43 -4.18
C ASP A 75 -5.50 -22.91 -2.96
N TRP A 76 -4.89 -22.03 -2.16
CA TRP A 76 -5.47 -21.60 -0.88
C TRP A 76 -5.54 -20.07 -0.75
N LEU A 77 -4.40 -19.38 -0.88
CA LEU A 77 -4.32 -17.95 -0.51
C LEU A 77 -4.94 -17.02 -1.56
N SER A 78 -4.94 -17.39 -2.84
CA SER A 78 -5.49 -16.58 -3.94
C SER A 78 -6.97 -16.29 -3.72
N HIS A 79 -7.73 -17.28 -3.23
CA HIS A 79 -9.15 -17.13 -2.91
C HIS A 79 -9.37 -16.17 -1.74
N VAL A 80 -8.53 -16.24 -0.72
CA VAL A 80 -8.56 -15.32 0.42
C VAL A 80 -8.22 -13.90 -0.03
N ALA A 81 -7.14 -13.74 -0.81
CA ALA A 81 -6.73 -12.45 -1.36
C ALA A 81 -7.83 -11.83 -2.24
N GLY A 82 -8.44 -12.62 -3.12
CA GLY A 82 -9.56 -12.19 -3.95
C GLY A 82 -10.77 -11.74 -3.12
N ARG A 83 -11.09 -12.47 -2.04
CA ARG A 83 -12.16 -12.06 -1.13
C ARG A 83 -11.82 -10.80 -0.36
N LEU A 84 -10.57 -10.64 0.09
CA LEU A 84 -10.09 -9.42 0.74
C LEU A 84 -10.21 -8.21 -0.19
N GLY A 85 -9.85 -8.36 -1.47
CA GLY A 85 -10.04 -7.30 -2.48
C GLY A 85 -11.51 -6.91 -2.64
N GLN A 86 -12.43 -7.88 -2.69
CA GLN A 86 -13.88 -7.61 -2.75
C GLN A 86 -14.40 -6.91 -1.49
N GLU A 87 -13.97 -7.32 -0.30
CA GLU A 87 -14.36 -6.66 0.95
C GLU A 87 -13.76 -5.26 1.08
N LEU A 88 -12.55 -5.04 0.55
CA LEU A 88 -11.92 -3.73 0.50
C LEU A 88 -12.74 -2.75 -0.36
N LEU A 89 -13.18 -3.18 -1.55
CA LEU A 89 -14.00 -2.34 -2.45
C LEU A 89 -15.41 -2.00 -1.90
N LYS A 90 -15.85 -2.64 -0.81
CA LYS A 90 -17.10 -2.25 -0.11
C LYS A 90 -16.90 -1.10 0.87
N GLN A 91 -15.66 -0.76 1.20
CA GLN A 91 -15.35 0.31 2.15
C GLN A 91 -15.53 1.68 1.49
N LYS A 92 -15.89 2.70 2.27
CA LYS A 92 -16.13 4.05 1.73
C LYS A 92 -14.85 4.83 1.43
N TYR A 93 -13.74 4.49 2.08
CA TYR A 93 -12.48 5.24 2.03
C TYR A 93 -11.32 4.28 1.77
N LEU A 94 -10.54 4.56 0.73
CA LEU A 94 -9.36 3.78 0.35
C LEU A 94 -8.12 4.67 0.30
N HIS A 95 -6.98 4.13 0.70
CA HIS A 95 -5.67 4.73 0.45
C HIS A 95 -4.99 3.94 -0.66
N ILE A 96 -4.41 4.64 -1.64
CA ILE A 96 -3.79 4.01 -2.80
C ILE A 96 -2.43 4.64 -3.05
N ASP A 97 -1.44 3.78 -3.23
CA ASP A 97 -0.07 4.16 -3.56
C ASP A 97 0.58 3.07 -4.41
N GLU A 98 1.71 3.37 -5.03
CA GLU A 98 2.41 2.44 -5.88
C GLU A 98 3.92 2.51 -5.66
N THR A 99 4.52 1.34 -5.46
CA THR A 99 5.97 1.21 -5.27
C THR A 99 6.60 0.56 -6.48
N HIS A 100 7.67 1.17 -6.97
CA HIS A 100 8.49 0.64 -8.06
C HIS A 100 9.18 -0.67 -7.65
N VAL A 101 9.16 -1.65 -8.55
CA VAL A 101 9.86 -2.94 -8.41
C VAL A 101 10.46 -3.38 -9.74
N GLN A 102 11.53 -4.17 -9.69
CA GLN A 102 12.12 -4.81 -10.86
C GLN A 102 11.92 -6.33 -10.79
N VAL A 103 11.48 -6.93 -11.89
CA VAL A 103 11.21 -8.36 -11.98
C VAL A 103 12.24 -9.01 -12.89
N LEU A 104 13.04 -9.93 -12.33
CA LEU A 104 14.18 -10.53 -13.04
C LEU A 104 13.79 -11.35 -14.28
N LYS A 105 12.62 -12.01 -14.26
CA LYS A 105 12.17 -12.93 -15.30
C LYS A 105 10.72 -12.64 -15.70
N GLU A 106 10.49 -11.44 -16.20
CA GLU A 106 9.20 -11.05 -16.74
C GLU A 106 9.12 -11.40 -18.24
N PRO A 107 8.06 -12.12 -18.69
CA PRO A 107 7.92 -12.48 -20.09
C PRO A 107 7.89 -11.25 -21.01
N GLY A 108 8.78 -11.24 -22.02
CA GLY A 108 8.84 -10.16 -23.02
C GLY A 108 9.40 -8.82 -22.51
N ARG A 109 9.99 -8.77 -21.30
CA ARG A 109 10.49 -7.54 -20.68
C ARG A 109 11.90 -7.72 -20.11
N LYS A 110 12.66 -6.63 -20.05
CA LYS A 110 14.03 -6.65 -19.51
C LYS A 110 13.96 -6.70 -17.99
N ASN A 111 14.97 -7.32 -17.37
CA ASN A 111 15.09 -7.36 -15.90
C ASN A 111 15.28 -5.97 -15.25
N THR A 112 15.65 -4.95 -16.03
CA THR A 112 15.76 -3.55 -15.61
C THR A 112 14.49 -2.73 -15.85
N SER A 113 13.45 -3.34 -16.45
CA SER A 113 12.20 -2.65 -16.72
C SER A 113 11.39 -2.41 -15.44
N ASP A 114 10.80 -1.22 -15.38
CA ASP A 114 9.99 -0.79 -14.24
C ASP A 114 8.64 -1.51 -14.21
N SER A 115 8.41 -2.23 -13.11
CA SER A 115 7.11 -2.75 -12.72
C SER A 115 6.65 -2.07 -11.43
N TYR A 116 5.40 -2.30 -11.04
CA TYR A 116 4.81 -1.62 -9.89
C TYR A 116 4.03 -2.59 -9.04
N MET A 117 4.20 -2.46 -7.72
CA MET A 117 3.29 -3.02 -6.75
C MET A 117 2.30 -1.93 -6.35
N TRP A 118 1.06 -2.06 -6.80
CA TRP A 118 -0.04 -1.20 -6.39
C TRP A 118 -0.56 -1.67 -5.05
N VAL A 119 -0.75 -0.73 -4.14
CA VAL A 119 -1.20 -1.01 -2.77
C VAL A 119 -2.50 -0.28 -2.55
N TYR A 120 -3.54 -1.04 -2.22
CA TYR A 120 -4.86 -0.53 -1.86
C TYR A 120 -5.14 -0.88 -0.40
N CYS A 121 -5.34 0.12 0.42
CA CYS A 121 -5.45 -0.02 1.87
C CYS A 121 -6.77 0.54 2.40
N SER A 122 -7.33 -0.15 3.38
CA SER A 122 -8.32 0.45 4.28
C SER A 122 -7.74 1.62 5.05
N VAL A 123 -8.60 2.52 5.51
CA VAL A 123 -8.23 3.51 6.54
C VAL A 123 -7.85 2.83 7.85
N ARG A 124 -7.00 3.49 8.64
CA ARG A 124 -6.44 2.96 9.90
C ARG A 124 -7.50 2.45 10.88
N ASP A 125 -8.57 3.21 11.06
CA ASP A 125 -9.60 2.93 12.08
C ASP A 125 -10.73 2.03 11.54
N CYS A 126 -10.52 1.39 10.39
CA CYS A 126 -11.46 0.45 9.82
C CYS A 126 -11.55 -0.82 10.69
N LYS A 127 -12.78 -1.25 11.01
CA LYS A 127 -13.04 -2.47 11.81
C LYS A 127 -12.43 -3.74 11.20
N ARG A 128 -12.26 -3.78 9.87
CA ARG A 128 -11.70 -4.90 9.12
C ARG A 128 -10.60 -4.37 8.19
N PRO A 129 -9.40 -4.13 8.70
CA PRO A 129 -8.33 -3.54 7.91
C PRO A 129 -7.84 -4.53 6.86
N VAL A 130 -7.75 -4.05 5.61
CA VAL A 130 -7.21 -4.81 4.50
C VAL A 130 -6.09 -4.01 3.86
N ARG A 131 -4.97 -4.68 3.57
CA ARG A 131 -3.88 -4.19 2.72
C ARG A 131 -3.78 -5.14 1.55
N TYR A 132 -4.17 -4.66 0.37
CA TYR A 132 -4.20 -5.46 -0.85
C TYR A 132 -3.08 -5.00 -1.77
N PHE A 133 -2.22 -5.94 -2.15
CA PHE A 133 -1.08 -5.70 -3.02
C PHE A 133 -1.36 -6.35 -4.37
N GLU A 134 -1.25 -5.58 -5.44
CA GLU A 134 -1.41 -6.04 -6.81
C GLU A 134 -0.20 -5.68 -7.66
N TYR A 135 0.45 -6.71 -8.19
CA TYR A 135 1.52 -6.52 -9.16
C TYR A 135 0.94 -6.09 -10.50
N GLN A 136 1.51 -5.05 -11.10
CA GLN A 136 1.22 -4.63 -12.46
C GLN A 136 2.52 -4.32 -13.21
N PRO A 137 2.59 -4.61 -14.52
CA PRO A 137 3.80 -4.37 -15.32
C PRO A 137 3.99 -2.88 -15.66
N GLY A 138 3.22 -1.97 -15.08
CA GLY A 138 3.41 -0.53 -15.31
C GLY A 138 2.66 0.33 -14.32
N ARG A 139 2.81 1.65 -14.51
CA ARG A 139 2.20 2.68 -13.67
C ARG A 139 0.96 3.36 -14.28
N GLY A 140 0.57 2.99 -15.50
CA GLY A 140 -0.51 3.70 -16.22
C GLY A 140 -1.87 3.64 -15.52
N GLY A 141 -2.68 4.69 -15.67
CA GLY A 141 -3.99 4.82 -15.02
C GLY A 141 -4.99 3.69 -15.30
N LYS A 142 -4.79 2.93 -16.39
CA LYS A 142 -5.58 1.73 -16.70
C LYS A 142 -5.62 0.70 -15.57
N TYR A 143 -4.60 0.63 -14.71
CA TYR A 143 -4.54 -0.33 -13.61
C TYR A 143 -5.47 0.04 -12.45
N PRO A 144 -5.37 1.24 -11.83
CA PRO A 144 -6.33 1.66 -10.82
C PRO A 144 -7.75 1.80 -11.40
N GLU A 145 -7.91 2.19 -12.66
CA GLU A 145 -9.23 2.20 -13.33
C GLU A 145 -9.86 0.80 -13.40
N ALA A 146 -9.08 -0.23 -13.70
CA ALA A 146 -9.57 -1.61 -13.77
C ALA A 146 -9.91 -2.14 -12.37
N PHE A 147 -9.05 -1.89 -11.38
CA PHE A 147 -9.25 -2.36 -10.00
C PHE A 147 -10.46 -1.68 -9.34
N LEU A 148 -10.62 -0.37 -9.52
CA LEU A 148 -11.70 0.44 -8.93
C LEU A 148 -12.96 0.48 -9.81
N LYS A 149 -13.10 -0.43 -10.77
CA LYS A 149 -14.24 -0.42 -11.68
C LYS A 149 -15.56 -0.57 -10.91
N GLY A 150 -16.40 0.46 -11.00
CA GLY A 150 -17.70 0.51 -10.32
C GLY A 150 -17.62 0.85 -8.82
N TYR A 151 -16.43 1.14 -8.30
CA TYR A 151 -16.25 1.64 -6.95
C TYR A 151 -16.79 3.06 -6.82
N THR A 152 -17.47 3.34 -5.71
CA THR A 152 -17.95 4.69 -5.36
C THR A 152 -17.54 5.01 -3.94
N GLY A 153 -16.88 6.15 -3.74
CA GLY A 153 -16.37 6.55 -2.43
C GLY A 153 -15.19 7.49 -2.57
N TYR A 154 -14.37 7.54 -1.53
CA TYR A 154 -13.20 8.40 -1.47
C TYR A 154 -11.93 7.57 -1.70
N ILE A 155 -11.02 8.12 -2.49
CA ILE A 155 -9.65 7.59 -2.63
C ILE A 155 -8.65 8.64 -2.17
N HIS A 156 -7.70 8.22 -1.35
CA HIS A 156 -6.62 9.05 -0.84
C HIS A 156 -5.32 8.65 -1.55
N THR A 157 -4.78 9.54 -2.37
CA THR A 157 -3.61 9.28 -3.23
C THR A 157 -2.62 10.46 -3.19
N ASP A 158 -1.48 10.32 -3.85
CA ASP A 158 -0.72 11.49 -4.29
C ASP A 158 -1.41 12.16 -5.51
N ALA A 159 -0.83 13.24 -6.04
CA ALA A 159 -1.37 13.92 -7.22
C ALA A 159 -0.97 13.25 -8.55
N TYR A 160 -0.61 11.96 -8.56
CA TYR A 160 -0.26 11.26 -9.78
C TYR A 160 -1.46 11.26 -10.75
N SER A 161 -1.20 11.67 -11.99
CA SER A 161 -2.24 11.81 -13.01
C SER A 161 -2.87 10.48 -13.43
N GLY A 162 -2.23 9.35 -13.14
CA GLY A 162 -2.79 8.03 -13.39
C GLY A 162 -4.12 7.77 -12.66
N TYR A 163 -4.40 8.49 -11.57
CA TYR A 163 -5.67 8.41 -10.86
C TYR A 163 -6.79 9.27 -11.48
N ASN A 164 -6.47 10.20 -12.39
CA ASN A 164 -7.45 11.13 -12.96
C ASN A 164 -8.55 10.44 -13.77
N GLY A 165 -8.27 9.25 -14.33
CA GLY A 165 -9.22 8.50 -15.15
C GLY A 165 -10.20 7.63 -14.34
N VAL A 166 -10.00 7.50 -13.03
CA VAL A 166 -10.90 6.74 -12.15
C VAL A 166 -12.20 7.52 -11.97
N LYS A 167 -13.32 6.90 -12.39
CA LYS A 167 -14.66 7.52 -12.35
C LYS A 167 -15.44 7.12 -11.09
N GLY A 168 -16.39 7.96 -10.67
CA GLY A 168 -17.30 7.66 -9.57
C GLY A 168 -16.69 7.82 -8.17
N VAL A 169 -15.50 8.42 -8.07
CA VAL A 169 -14.78 8.61 -6.81
C VAL A 169 -14.55 10.09 -6.51
N THR A 170 -14.51 10.42 -5.23
CA THR A 170 -13.97 11.69 -4.75
C THR A 170 -12.50 11.49 -4.40
N ARG A 171 -11.63 12.28 -5.03
CA ARG A 171 -10.18 12.20 -4.81
C ARG A 171 -9.76 13.12 -3.68
N CYS A 172 -9.05 12.58 -2.70
CA CYS A 172 -8.39 13.31 -1.63
C CYS A 172 -6.88 13.20 -1.83
N LEU A 173 -6.18 14.33 -1.81
CA LEU A 173 -4.72 14.31 -1.98
C LEU A 173 -3.96 14.35 -0.67
N CYS A 174 -2.84 13.63 -0.68
CA CYS A 174 -2.00 13.45 0.49
C CYS A 174 -1.16 14.69 0.83
N TYR A 175 -1.44 15.28 1.99
CA TYR A 175 -0.66 16.40 2.54
C TYR A 175 0.80 16.04 2.84
N THR A 176 1.11 14.77 3.13
CA THR A 176 2.50 14.33 3.30
C THR A 176 3.29 14.44 1.99
N HIS A 177 2.66 14.12 0.85
CA HIS A 177 3.28 14.30 -0.48
C HIS A 177 3.42 15.78 -0.84
N LEU A 178 2.42 16.60 -0.54
CA LEU A 178 2.51 18.06 -0.70
C LEU A 178 3.68 18.63 0.12
N ARG A 179 3.79 18.26 1.40
CA ARG A 179 4.90 18.67 2.26
C ARG A 179 6.25 18.19 1.74
N ARG A 180 6.34 16.94 1.25
CA ARG A 180 7.57 16.38 0.66
C ARG A 180 8.04 17.22 -0.52
N ALA A 181 7.14 17.67 -1.40
CA ALA A 181 7.50 18.53 -2.52
C ALA A 181 8.22 19.81 -2.09
N PHE A 182 7.80 20.43 -0.97
CA PHE A 182 8.50 21.60 -0.40
C PHE A 182 9.79 21.24 0.33
N VAL A 183 9.86 20.07 0.99
CA VAL A 183 11.11 19.56 1.58
C VAL A 183 12.18 19.34 0.49
N ASP A 184 11.80 18.71 -0.62
CA ASP A 184 12.73 18.44 -1.73
C ASP A 184 13.21 19.73 -2.42
N ALA A 185 12.44 20.82 -2.28
CA ALA A 185 12.74 22.16 -2.76
C ALA A 185 13.57 22.99 -1.77
N LEU A 186 13.84 22.49 -0.55
CA LEU A 186 14.74 23.18 0.37
C LEU A 186 16.16 23.22 -0.21
N PRO A 187 16.83 24.38 -0.19
CA PRO A 187 18.23 24.46 -0.54
C PRO A 187 19.08 23.66 0.47
N LYS A 188 20.00 22.85 -0.05
CA LYS A 188 20.84 21.93 0.74
C LYS A 188 21.85 22.65 1.64
N ASP A 189 22.17 23.90 1.30
CA ASP A 189 23.28 24.66 1.89
C ASP A 189 22.79 25.70 2.93
N ILE A 190 21.48 25.79 3.18
CA ILE A 190 20.92 26.68 4.22
C ILE A 190 20.80 25.89 5.52
N HIS A 191 21.76 26.11 6.42
CA HIS A 191 21.78 25.57 7.79
C HIS A 191 21.21 26.54 8.85
N GLY A 192 20.55 27.62 8.42
CA GLY A 192 20.08 28.71 9.28
C GLY A 192 18.59 29.02 9.18
N ALA A 193 18.08 29.72 10.20
CA ALA A 193 16.67 30.07 10.40
C ALA A 193 16.13 31.20 9.48
N GLU A 194 16.78 31.47 8.35
CA GLU A 194 16.17 32.36 7.34
C GLU A 194 14.99 31.62 6.71
N ALA A 195 13.78 32.15 6.91
CA ALA A 195 12.53 31.54 6.46
C ALA A 195 12.42 31.59 4.94
N SER A 196 13.09 30.65 4.26
CA SER A 196 12.90 30.42 2.84
C SER A 196 11.44 30.03 2.56
N LYS A 197 10.92 30.34 1.37
CA LYS A 197 9.55 29.98 0.97
C LYS A 197 9.23 28.49 1.19
N PRO A 198 10.11 27.51 0.85
CA PRO A 198 9.83 26.11 1.17
C PRO A 198 9.77 25.83 2.68
N ALA A 199 10.62 26.47 3.49
CA ALA A 199 10.56 26.34 4.95
C ALA A 199 9.26 26.91 5.53
N GLU A 200 8.79 28.05 5.02
CA GLU A 200 7.50 28.63 5.41
C GLU A 200 6.32 27.72 5.02
N ALA A 201 6.35 27.14 3.82
CA ALA A 201 5.34 26.16 3.39
C ALA A 201 5.29 24.95 4.34
N ILE A 202 6.46 24.40 4.69
CA ILE A 202 6.56 23.27 5.63
C ILE A 202 6.00 23.65 7.00
N LEU A 203 6.33 24.83 7.52
CA LEU A 203 5.82 25.31 8.81
C LEU A 203 4.29 25.43 8.79
N ARG A 204 3.72 25.98 7.71
CA ARG A 204 2.26 26.10 7.53
C ARG A 204 1.58 24.72 7.48
N LEU A 205 2.17 23.77 6.75
CA LEU A 205 1.65 22.40 6.64
C LEU A 205 1.82 21.61 7.95
N ASN A 206 2.89 21.82 8.71
CA ASN A 206 3.12 21.18 10.01
C ASN A 206 1.97 21.46 11.00
N LYS A 207 1.40 22.68 10.98
CA LYS A 207 0.25 23.03 11.81
C LYS A 207 -0.97 22.12 11.59
N LEU A 208 -1.19 21.65 10.36
CA LEU A 208 -2.26 20.70 10.07
C LEU A 208 -2.00 19.35 10.75
N PHE A 209 -0.75 18.86 10.69
CA PHE A 209 -0.37 17.60 11.33
C PHE A 209 -0.42 17.70 12.87
N GLU A 210 -0.11 18.87 13.43
CA GLU A 210 -0.23 19.15 14.86
C GLU A 210 -1.70 19.09 15.31
N ILE A 211 -2.61 19.76 14.58
CA ILE A 211 -4.05 19.69 14.84
C ILE A 211 -4.54 18.24 14.71
N GLU A 212 -4.20 17.53 13.64
CA GLU A 212 -4.66 16.14 13.44
C GLU A 212 -4.24 15.19 14.56
N LYS A 213 -3.09 15.46 15.20
CA LYS A 213 -2.62 14.72 16.36
C LYS A 213 -3.50 14.97 17.59
N GLU A 214 -3.92 16.21 17.81
CA GLU A 214 -4.85 16.57 18.89
C GLU A 214 -6.24 15.97 18.67
N LEU A 215 -6.68 15.88 17.40
CA LEU A 215 -7.98 15.33 17.02
C LEU A 215 -7.99 13.78 16.93
N GLU A 216 -6.87 13.09 17.20
CA GLU A 216 -6.71 11.66 16.95
C GLU A 216 -7.76 10.79 17.64
N CYS A 217 -8.07 11.08 18.90
CA CYS A 217 -9.00 10.30 19.73
C CYS A 217 -10.47 10.73 19.59
N LEU A 218 -10.77 11.71 18.73
CA LEU A 218 -12.14 12.20 18.57
C LEU A 218 -12.96 11.31 17.63
N PRO A 219 -14.28 11.17 17.88
CA PRO A 219 -15.18 10.52 16.93
C PRO A 219 -15.19 11.23 15.57
N PRO A 220 -15.44 10.53 14.45
CA PRO A 220 -15.36 11.09 13.10
C PRO A 220 -16.16 12.39 12.88
N GLU A 221 -17.38 12.48 13.40
CA GLU A 221 -18.23 13.66 13.25
C GLU A 221 -17.67 14.89 13.98
N GLN A 222 -17.13 14.68 15.19
CA GLN A 222 -16.49 15.77 15.94
C GLN A 222 -15.19 16.18 15.28
N LYS A 223 -14.39 15.20 14.83
CA LYS A 223 -13.16 15.45 14.08
C LYS A 223 -13.42 16.30 12.84
N LYS A 224 -14.46 15.98 12.07
CA LYS A 224 -14.89 16.79 10.91
C LYS A 224 -15.24 18.23 11.32
N LYS A 225 -16.02 18.41 12.38
CA LYS A 225 -16.38 19.75 12.88
C LYS A 225 -15.16 20.58 13.26
N GLU A 226 -14.23 19.98 14.01
CA GLU A 226 -12.99 20.66 14.42
C GLU A 226 -12.09 21.00 13.22
N ARG A 227 -11.95 20.09 12.24
CA ARG A 227 -11.22 20.38 10.99
C ARG A 227 -11.80 21.58 10.24
N ILE A 228 -13.13 21.67 10.14
CA ILE A 228 -13.78 22.81 9.48
C ILE A 228 -13.50 24.12 10.25
N GLY A 229 -13.46 24.09 11.58
CA GLY A 229 -13.19 25.27 12.40
C GLY A 229 -11.72 25.69 12.43
N LEU A 230 -10.81 24.72 12.53
CA LEU A 230 -9.38 24.94 12.79
C LEU A 230 -8.54 24.85 11.52
N GLU A 231 -8.72 23.82 10.71
CA GLU A 231 -7.85 23.53 9.56
C GLU A 231 -8.26 24.30 8.31
N LYS A 232 -9.56 24.45 8.04
CA LYS A 232 -10.05 25.15 6.84
C LYS A 232 -9.47 26.58 6.72
N PRO A 233 -9.46 27.42 7.76
CA PRO A 233 -8.83 28.75 7.66
C PRO A 233 -7.32 28.69 7.39
N LEU A 234 -6.61 27.69 7.95
CA LEU A 234 -5.18 27.50 7.71
C LEU A 234 -4.89 27.08 6.27
N LEU A 235 -5.74 26.21 5.71
CA LEU A 235 -5.67 25.79 4.32
C LEU A 235 -5.94 26.98 3.39
N GLU A 236 -7.00 27.75 3.63
CA GLU A 236 -7.29 28.96 2.83
C GLU A 236 -6.13 29.97 2.90
N ALA A 237 -5.55 30.18 4.08
CA ALA A 237 -4.38 31.02 4.25
C ALA A 237 -3.13 30.48 3.53
N PHE A 238 -2.91 29.16 3.54
CA PHE A 238 -1.82 28.52 2.81
C PHE A 238 -1.97 28.70 1.31
N TRP A 239 -3.15 28.45 0.74
CA TRP A 239 -3.37 28.62 -0.71
C TRP A 239 -3.25 30.08 -1.13
N SER A 240 -3.79 31.03 -0.34
CA SER A 240 -3.64 32.47 -0.58
C SER A 240 -2.18 32.94 -0.51
N TRP A 241 -1.37 32.30 0.35
CA TRP A 241 0.07 32.54 0.41
C TRP A 241 0.79 31.90 -0.79
N ALA A 242 0.43 30.69 -1.18
CA ALA A 242 1.03 29.96 -2.31
C ALA A 242 0.80 30.68 -3.64
N GLU A 243 -0.42 31.18 -3.90
CA GLU A 243 -0.77 31.94 -5.10
C GLU A 243 0.13 33.17 -5.24
N ARG A 244 0.23 33.99 -4.19
CA ARG A 244 1.09 35.19 -4.17
C ARG A 244 2.58 34.89 -4.38
N ASN A 245 3.06 33.80 -3.79
CA ASN A 245 4.49 33.48 -3.80
C ASN A 245 4.94 32.69 -5.04
N SER A 246 4.00 32.08 -5.77
CA SER A 246 4.29 31.27 -6.96
C SER A 246 4.67 32.10 -8.20
N ALA A 247 4.16 33.33 -8.31
CA ALA A 247 4.28 34.15 -9.52
C ALA A 247 5.72 34.59 -9.85
N GLY A 248 6.60 34.64 -8.85
CA GLY A 248 8.02 35.04 -9.00
C GLY A 248 8.99 33.88 -9.17
N GLU A 249 8.51 32.63 -9.22
CA GLU A 249 9.38 31.46 -9.22
C GLU A 249 9.84 31.07 -10.62
N LEU A 250 11.14 30.75 -10.72
CA LEU A 250 11.77 30.26 -11.95
C LEU A 250 11.02 29.01 -12.48
N PRO A 251 10.56 29.01 -13.74
CA PRO A 251 9.89 27.86 -14.32
C PRO A 251 10.73 26.59 -14.18
N LYS A 252 10.07 25.47 -13.87
CA LYS A 252 10.69 24.14 -13.66
C LYS A 252 11.65 24.02 -12.48
N SER A 253 11.81 25.06 -11.65
CA SER A 253 12.51 24.90 -10.38
C SER A 253 11.72 23.92 -9.48
N LYS A 254 12.41 23.31 -8.51
CA LYS A 254 11.73 22.41 -7.55
C LYS A 254 10.65 23.14 -6.76
N LEU A 255 10.90 24.39 -6.38
CA LEU A 255 9.95 25.23 -5.67
C LEU A 255 8.75 25.60 -6.55
N HIS A 256 8.98 25.99 -7.81
CA HIS A 256 7.91 26.20 -8.78
C HIS A 256 7.06 24.94 -8.95
N THR A 257 7.70 23.77 -9.07
CA THR A 257 7.00 22.48 -9.18
C THR A 257 6.17 22.16 -7.94
N ALA A 258 6.67 22.46 -6.74
CA ALA A 258 5.93 22.28 -5.48
C ALA A 258 4.71 23.21 -5.39
N PHE A 259 4.84 24.48 -5.81
CA PHE A 259 3.70 25.39 -5.89
C PHE A 259 2.67 24.91 -6.92
N GLN A 260 3.09 24.50 -8.11
CA GLN A 260 2.19 23.95 -9.13
C GLN A 260 1.47 22.69 -8.65
N TYR A 261 2.17 21.81 -7.92
CA TYR A 261 1.57 20.64 -7.30
C TYR A 261 0.45 21.01 -6.31
N ALA A 262 0.63 22.09 -5.54
CA ALA A 262 -0.39 22.60 -4.62
C ALA A 262 -1.57 23.28 -5.35
N LEU A 263 -1.27 24.19 -6.27
CA LEU A 263 -2.25 25.07 -6.90
C LEU A 263 -3.15 24.33 -7.90
N ASN A 264 -2.57 23.43 -8.69
CA ASN A 264 -3.31 22.70 -9.72
C ASN A 264 -4.29 21.68 -9.15
N ASN A 265 -4.16 21.32 -7.87
CA ASN A 265 -4.97 20.28 -7.23
C ASN A 265 -5.69 20.81 -5.97
N ARG A 266 -5.96 22.12 -5.91
CA ARG A 266 -6.57 22.76 -4.74
C ARG A 266 -7.86 22.06 -4.31
N GLN A 267 -8.75 21.76 -5.25
CA GLN A 267 -10.02 21.13 -4.94
C GLN A 267 -9.83 19.74 -4.29
N GLU A 268 -8.96 18.91 -4.85
CA GLU A 268 -8.71 17.56 -4.36
C GLU A 268 -8.00 17.53 -3.00
N PHE A 269 -7.22 18.57 -2.65
CA PHE A 269 -6.75 18.74 -1.28
C PHE A 269 -7.89 19.11 -0.33
N PHE A 270 -8.78 20.02 -0.74
CA PHE A 270 -9.91 20.45 0.11
C PHE A 270 -10.99 19.38 0.31
N ASN A 271 -11.11 18.40 -0.60
CA ASN A 271 -12.02 17.27 -0.46
C ASN A 271 -11.81 16.46 0.83
N TYR A 272 -10.63 16.56 1.47
CA TYR A 272 -10.37 15.93 2.78
C TYR A 272 -11.21 16.53 3.93
N LEU A 273 -11.79 17.72 3.75
CA LEU A 273 -12.67 18.37 4.73
C LEU A 273 -14.14 17.91 4.62
N GLU A 274 -14.49 17.12 3.59
CA GLU A 274 -15.84 16.54 3.41
C GLU A 274 -16.11 15.35 4.34
#